data_AF-A0AAW4W9V3-F1
#
_entry.id   AF-A0AAW4W9V3-F1
#
_cell.length_a   1.000
_cell.length_b   1.000
_cell.length_c   1.000
_cell.angle_alpha   90.00
_cell.angle_beta   90.00
_cell.angle_gamma   90.00
#
_symmetry.space_group_name_H-M   'P 1'
#
loop_
_entity.id
_entity.type
_entity.pdbx_description
1 polymer ?
#
loop_
_entity_poly.entity_id
_entity_poly.type
_entity_poly.pdbx_seq_one_letter_code
_entity_poly.pdbx_strand_id
1 'polypeptide(L)'
;MLIAEFSHKGEEIEIENELWQYDYGQRIQIKGLDLPETFEVHFAWKDSEKAKVVIGSTVNGISTVDIPNVALEQRRTITAYIYLSGITEGEPTGRSHKAAGVHKNKHR
;
A
#
# COMPACT_ATOMS: atom_id res chain seq x y z
N MET A 1 9.90 -0.59 12.15
CA MET A 1 9.37 -1.60 11.21
C MET A 1 8.05 -2.06 11.79
N LEU A 2 6.96 -1.87 11.04
CA LEU A 2 5.60 -2.21 11.46
C LEU A 2 5.17 -3.55 10.86
N ILE A 3 4.11 -4.16 11.38
CA ILE A 3 3.55 -5.40 10.84
C ILE A 3 2.14 -5.11 10.34
N ALA A 4 1.86 -5.48 9.09
CA ALA A 4 0.54 -5.42 8.49
C ALA A 4 0.08 -6.84 8.13
N GLU A 5 -1.01 -7.29 8.73
CA GLU A 5 -1.57 -8.63 8.51
C GLU A 5 -2.75 -8.54 7.54
N PHE A 6 -2.57 -9.11 6.34
CA PHE A 6 -3.59 -9.17 5.31
C PHE A 6 -4.21 -10.56 5.29
N SER A 7 -5.54 -10.61 5.26
CA SER A 7 -6.36 -11.81 5.12
C SER A 7 -6.54 -12.21 3.66
N HIS A 8 -6.61 -11.23 2.74
CA HIS A 8 -6.73 -11.49 1.31
C HIS A 8 -6.15 -10.36 0.44
N LYS A 9 -5.88 -10.66 -0.83
CA LYS A 9 -5.44 -9.65 -1.82
C LYS A 9 -6.55 -8.61 -2.03
N GLY A 10 -6.16 -7.35 -2.25
CA GLY A 10 -7.11 -6.24 -2.39
C GLY A 10 -7.80 -5.79 -1.10
N GLU A 11 -7.44 -6.35 0.06
CA GLU A 11 -7.80 -5.77 1.36
C GLU A 11 -7.06 -4.45 1.58
N GLU A 12 -7.73 -3.52 2.25
CA GLU A 12 -7.18 -2.24 2.69
C GLU A 12 -6.89 -2.29 4.19
N ILE A 13 -5.70 -1.87 4.59
CA ILE A 13 -5.30 -1.75 5.99
C ILE A 13 -4.91 -0.31 6.27
N GLU A 14 -5.39 0.23 7.40
CA GLU A 14 -5.04 1.56 7.87
C GLU A 14 -3.87 1.51 8.87
N ILE A 15 -2.88 2.37 8.65
CA ILE A 15 -1.71 2.56 9.50
C ILE A 15 -1.80 3.99 10.06
N GLU A 16 -2.25 4.14 11.30
CA GLU A 16 -2.50 5.47 11.92
C GLU A 16 -1.68 5.71 13.19
N ASN A 17 -1.69 4.75 14.12
CA ASN A 17 -1.20 5.00 15.48
C ASN A 17 0.29 4.75 15.68
N GLU A 18 0.96 4.15 14.69
CA GLU A 18 2.35 3.69 14.82
C GLU A 18 3.36 4.60 14.11
N LEU A 19 2.90 5.64 13.41
CA LEU A 19 3.74 6.49 12.57
C LEU A 19 3.91 7.90 13.14
N TRP A 20 5.17 8.35 13.16
CA TRP A 20 5.54 9.72 13.50
C TRP A 20 5.90 10.52 12.25
N GLN A 21 5.66 11.83 12.30
CA GLN A 21 6.11 12.74 11.27
C GLN A 21 7.64 12.64 11.14
N TYR A 22 8.13 12.58 9.90
CA TYR A 22 9.54 12.46 9.55
C TYR A 22 10.22 11.15 9.98
N ASP A 23 9.46 10.10 10.29
CA ASP A 23 9.97 8.75 10.53
C ASP A 23 10.43 8.06 9.22
N TYR A 24 11.33 8.71 8.48
CA TYR A 24 11.72 8.28 7.15
C TYR A 24 12.46 6.94 7.15
N GLY A 25 12.31 6.20 6.06
CA GLY A 25 12.82 4.83 5.97
C GLY A 25 11.99 3.81 6.74
N GLN A 26 10.81 4.19 7.24
CA GLN A 26 9.87 3.24 7.82
C GLN A 26 9.39 2.24 6.76
N ARG A 27 9.22 1.00 7.21
CA ARG A 27 8.81 -0.13 6.37
C ARG A 27 7.76 -0.94 7.10
N ILE A 28 6.89 -1.59 6.32
CA ILE A 28 5.97 -2.60 6.84
C ILE A 28 6.46 -3.99 6.43
N GLN A 29 6.37 -4.94 7.36
CA GLN A 29 6.41 -6.35 7.07
C GLN A 29 4.98 -6.82 6.81
N ILE A 30 4.78 -7.49 5.69
CA ILE A 30 3.48 -8.05 5.31
C ILE A 30 3.39 -9.50 5.77
N LYS A 31 2.27 -9.86 6.38
CA LYS A 31 1.94 -11.22 6.80
C LYS A 31 0.54 -11.62 6.32
N GLY A 32 0.25 -12.92 6.40
CA GLY A 32 -1.04 -13.50 6.05
C GLY A 32 -1.25 -13.79 4.56
N LEU A 33 -0.34 -13.33 3.70
CA LEU A 33 -0.32 -13.62 2.27
C LEU A 33 0.99 -14.30 1.86
N ASP A 34 0.90 -15.23 0.91
CA ASP A 34 2.04 -15.76 0.17
C ASP A 34 2.32 -14.86 -1.04
N LEU A 35 3.35 -14.03 -0.94
CA LEU A 35 3.70 -13.01 -1.92
C LEU A 35 4.92 -13.44 -2.74
N PRO A 36 4.95 -13.12 -4.06
CA PRO A 36 6.12 -13.37 -4.90
C PRO A 36 7.34 -12.56 -4.44
N GLU A 37 8.49 -12.80 -5.08
CA GLU A 37 9.75 -12.07 -4.81
C GLU A 37 9.58 -10.56 -4.91
N THR A 38 8.77 -10.09 -5.85
CA THR A 38 8.42 -8.67 -6.03
C THR A 38 6.92 -8.49 -6.17
N PHE A 39 6.35 -7.51 -5.48
CA PHE A 39 4.91 -7.23 -5.49
C PHE A 39 4.64 -5.72 -5.40
N GLU A 40 3.46 -5.27 -5.83
CA GLU A 40 3.08 -3.85 -5.76
C GLU A 40 2.21 -3.57 -4.53
N VAL A 41 2.57 -2.52 -3.79
CA VAL A 41 1.76 -1.99 -2.71
C VAL A 41 1.39 -0.55 -3.02
N HIS A 42 0.11 -0.26 -2.89
CA HIS A 42 -0.44 1.05 -3.12
C HIS A 42 -0.68 1.71 -1.77
N PHE A 43 -0.07 2.87 -1.58
CA PHE A 43 -0.25 3.71 -0.40
C PHE A 43 -1.11 4.92 -0.73
N ALA A 44 -2.20 5.11 -0.01
CA ALA A 44 -3.08 6.26 -0.12
C ALA A 44 -3.19 6.98 1.24
N TRP A 45 -3.43 8.29 1.20
CA TRP A 45 -3.73 9.10 2.38
C TRP A 45 -4.63 10.27 1.99
N LYS A 46 -5.20 10.97 2.99
CA LYS A 46 -6.23 12.01 2.79
C LYS A 46 -5.91 13.05 1.71
N ASP A 47 -4.64 13.44 1.58
CA ASP A 47 -4.19 14.49 0.65
C ASP A 47 -3.51 13.94 -0.61
N SER A 48 -3.49 12.61 -0.80
CA SER A 48 -2.97 12.00 -2.03
C SER A 48 -4.04 12.02 -3.12
N GLU A 49 -3.75 12.63 -4.27
CA GLU A 49 -4.65 12.58 -5.44
C GLU A 49 -4.77 11.17 -6.03
N LYS A 50 -3.70 10.38 -5.93
CA LYS A 50 -3.61 8.99 -6.37
C LYS A 50 -2.76 8.21 -5.38
N ALA A 51 -3.07 6.92 -5.25
CA ALA A 51 -2.22 6.03 -4.48
C ALA A 51 -0.82 5.98 -5.08
N LYS A 52 0.18 6.00 -4.20
CA LYS A 52 1.59 5.90 -4.55
C LYS A 52 1.98 4.43 -4.55
N VAL A 53 2.43 3.94 -5.70
CA VAL A 53 2.84 2.54 -5.87
C VAL A 53 4.29 2.38 -5.45
N VAL A 54 4.55 1.37 -4.61
CA VAL A 54 5.90 0.98 -4.17
C VAL A 54 6.07 -0.51 -4.42
N ILE A 55 7.25 -0.89 -4.90
CA ILE A 55 7.61 -2.30 -5.08
C ILE A 55 8.11 -2.85 -3.74
N GLY A 56 7.38 -3.83 -3.21
CA GLY A 56 7.83 -4.64 -2.08
C GLY A 56 8.70 -5.81 -2.53
N SER A 57 9.42 -6.39 -1.58
CA SER A 57 10.32 -7.52 -1.80
C SER A 57 10.08 -8.63 -0.79
N THR A 58 10.14 -9.88 -1.25
CA THR A 58 10.10 -11.07 -0.40
C THR A 58 11.45 -11.75 -0.42
N VAL A 59 12.14 -11.77 0.72
CA VAL A 59 13.44 -12.43 0.88
C VAL A 59 13.35 -13.44 2.01
N ASN A 60 13.70 -14.70 1.75
CA ASN A 60 13.64 -15.80 2.72
C ASN A 60 12.26 -15.92 3.41
N GLY A 61 11.17 -15.72 2.66
CA GLY A 61 9.79 -15.78 3.17
C GLY A 61 9.34 -14.55 3.98
N ILE A 62 10.14 -13.48 4.01
CA ILE A 62 9.79 -12.23 4.69
C ILE A 62 9.47 -11.18 3.63
N SER A 63 8.19 -10.82 3.50
CA SER A 63 7.73 -9.77 2.59
C SER A 63 7.77 -8.41 3.28
N THR A 64 8.43 -7.44 2.67
CA THR A 64 8.57 -6.07 3.18
C THR A 64 8.38 -5.03 2.10
N VAL A 65 7.92 -3.84 2.48
CA VAL A 65 7.82 -2.69 1.57
C VAL A 65 8.06 -1.39 2.33
N ASP A 66 8.69 -0.43 1.65
CA ASP A 66 8.96 0.90 2.21
C ASP A 66 7.70 1.76 2.20
N ILE A 67 7.46 2.48 3.30
CA ILE A 67 6.44 3.52 3.34
C ILE A 67 7.01 4.75 2.62
N PRO A 68 6.30 5.35 1.65
CA PRO A 68 6.78 6.55 0.98
C PRO A 68 7.06 7.68 1.97
N ASN A 69 8.26 8.25 1.96
CA ASN A 69 8.61 9.38 2.84
C ASN A 69 7.62 10.55 2.75
N VAL A 70 7.06 10.81 1.55
CA VAL A 70 6.03 11.85 1.36
C VAL A 70 4.76 11.60 2.21
N ALA A 71 4.42 10.35 2.47
CA ALA A 71 3.30 10.00 3.31
C ALA A 71 3.57 10.40 4.78
N LEU A 72 4.85 10.39 5.17
CA LEU A 72 5.38 10.67 6.52
C LEU A 72 5.78 12.14 6.73
N GLU A 73 5.64 13.01 5.73
CA GLU A 73 5.88 14.46 5.88
C GLU A 73 4.89 15.12 6.84
N GLN A 74 3.78 14.45 7.17
CA GLN A 74 2.77 14.88 8.13
C GLN A 74 2.27 13.67 8.91
N ARG A 75 1.80 13.90 10.14
CA ARG A 75 1.14 12.86 10.93
C ARG A 75 -0.28 12.63 10.42
N ARG A 76 -0.55 11.44 9.86
CA ARG A 76 -1.84 11.05 9.27
C ARG A 76 -1.95 9.55 9.11
N THR A 77 -3.19 9.08 8.96
CA THR A 77 -3.50 7.71 8.54
C THR A 77 -3.01 7.47 7.11
N ILE A 78 -2.33 6.35 6.92
CA ILE A 78 -1.90 5.84 5.62
C ILE A 78 -2.62 4.53 5.38
N THR A 79 -3.36 4.43 4.28
CA THR A 79 -4.02 3.20 3.84
C THR A 79 -3.08 2.46 2.89
N ALA A 80 -2.84 1.18 3.15
CA ALA A 80 -2.06 0.30 2.30
C ALA A 80 -2.94 -0.82 1.74
N TYR A 81 -2.80 -1.11 0.46
CA TYR A 81 -3.44 -2.26 -0.18
C TYR A 81 -2.53 -2.90 -1.22
N ILE A 82 -2.58 -4.23 -1.30
CA ILE A 82 -1.67 -5.02 -2.13
C ILE A 82 -2.39 -5.43 -3.42
N TYR A 83 -1.78 -5.08 -4.55
CA TYR A 83 -2.19 -5.56 -5.86
C TYR A 83 -1.07 -6.40 -6.45
N LEU A 84 -1.36 -7.64 -6.82
CA LEU A 84 -0.44 -8.42 -7.64
C LEU A 84 -0.86 -8.19 -9.08
N SER A 85 -0.16 -7.29 -9.79
CA SER A 85 -0.14 -7.38 -11.24
C SER A 85 0.49 -8.73 -11.56
N GLY A 86 -0.37 -9.71 -11.92
CA GLY A 86 0.12 -10.98 -12.39
C GLY A 86 1.14 -10.70 -13.49
N ILE A 87 2.32 -11.32 -13.39
CA ILE A 87 3.22 -11.45 -14.54
C ILE A 87 2.52 -12.42 -15.51
N THR A 88 1.41 -12.00 -16.09
CA THR A 88 0.87 -12.60 -17.30
C THR A 88 1.71 -12.02 -18.42
N GLU A 89 2.74 -12.80 -18.75
CA GLU A 89 3.45 -12.82 -20.02
C GLU A 89 2.53 -12.32 -21.16
N GLY A 90 2.84 -11.14 -21.69
CA GLY A 90 2.36 -10.64 -22.98
C GLY A 90 0.91 -10.17 -23.10
N GLU A 91 0.58 -8.95 -22.66
CA GLU A 91 -0.26 -8.00 -23.42
C GLU A 91 -0.35 -6.62 -22.72
N PRO A 92 -0.02 -5.49 -23.40
CA PRO A 92 -0.24 -4.16 -22.84
C PRO A 92 -1.66 -3.71 -23.19
N THR A 93 -2.67 -4.30 -22.55
CA THR A 93 -4.05 -3.86 -22.74
C THR A 93 -4.46 -3.01 -21.55
N GLY A 94 -4.30 -1.70 -21.71
CA GLY A 94 -4.78 -0.71 -20.76
C GLY A 94 -6.24 -0.99 -20.39
N ARG A 95 -6.47 -1.30 -19.11
CA ARG A 95 -7.77 -1.14 -18.48
C ARG A 95 -7.55 -0.47 -17.14
N SER A 96 -7.88 0.82 -17.13
CA SER A 96 -8.23 1.57 -15.93
C SER A 96 -9.23 0.76 -15.11
N HIS A 97 -8.77 0.11 -14.05
CA HIS A 97 -9.66 -0.40 -13.03
C HIS A 97 -9.98 0.77 -12.09
N LYS A 98 -11.24 1.18 -12.16
CA LYS A 98 -11.86 2.23 -11.34
C LYS A 98 -11.42 2.08 -9.88
N ALA A 99 -10.84 3.14 -9.32
CA ALA A 99 -10.86 3.38 -7.89
C ALA A 99 -12.33 3.33 -7.43
N ALA A 100 -12.68 2.30 -6.66
CA ALA A 100 -13.99 2.16 -6.08
C ALA A 100 -14.11 3.16 -4.92
N GLY A 101 -14.78 4.29 -5.19
CA GLY A 101 -15.63 5.01 -4.25
C GLY A 101 -15.04 5.51 -2.93
N VAL A 102 -14.41 6.70 -2.96
CA VAL A 102 -14.55 7.63 -1.82
C VAL A 102 -15.80 8.48 -2.07
N HIS A 103 -16.89 8.12 -1.40
CA HIS A 103 -18.08 8.96 -1.34
C HIS A 103 -17.75 10.20 -0.50
N LYS A 104 -17.61 11.36 -1.15
CA LYS A 104 -17.70 12.65 -0.46
C LYS A 104 -19.14 12.85 -0.03
N ASN A 105 -19.41 12.89 1.27
CA ASN A 105 -20.56 13.65 1.75
C ASN A 105 -20.08 14.94 2.42
N LYS A 106 -20.43 16.03 1.72
CA LYS A 106 -20.25 17.43 2.09
C LYS A 106 -21.11 17.77 3.31
N HIS A 107 -20.60 18.73 4.07
CA HIS A 107 -21.29 19.63 4.99
C HIS A 107 -22.83 19.70 4.87
N ARG A 108 -23.53 19.55 6.00
CA ARG A 108 -24.13 20.65 6.79
C ARG A 108 -24.53 20.15 8.17
#